data_AF-A0A4Q9G6P7-F1
#
_entry.id   AF-A0A4Q9G6P7-F1
#
_cell.length_a   1.000
_cell.length_b   1.000
_cell.length_c   1.000
_cell.angle_alpha   90.00
_cell.angle_beta   90.00
_cell.angle_gamma   90.00
#
_symmetry.space_group_name_H-M   'P 1'
#
loop_
_entity.id
_entity.type
_entity.pdbx_description
1 polymer ?
#
loop_
_entity_poly.entity_id
_entity_poly.type
_entity_poly.pdbx_seq_one_letter_code
_entity_poly.pdbx_strand_id
1 'polypeptide(L)'
;MKVIFVCTLFLSLLFSAACERVVTPDEYFARAQRVADKFKREADERLKLEAAGESAFKYSPEQLRNAEGDLEALVDNLKRASDGGHTGATYFLANLQDNPMFSERTRKEACGLYQKAMDQGLLAAAVGYYHLCDKAYERFDLHNADHLKYLQSLEQLLQKPDAHGDAYPLPAKHSVCFVDEAAPLPEQGVLAAMQARAVALVLTEDQYRAEANYILALTRVNKDDRPDSVNIAYLDEAEALGCNDFHGLNAMMRNAVKVAAKQ
;
A
#
# COMPACT_ATOMS: atom_id res chain seq x y z
N MET A 1 -45.13 -61.08 -3.04
CA MET A 1 -43.82 -60.44 -3.22
C MET A 1 -43.85 -59.63 -4.51
N LYS A 2 -43.11 -58.51 -4.53
CA LYS A 2 -43.36 -57.25 -5.27
C LYS A 2 -43.56 -57.36 -6.79
N VAL A 3 -44.46 -56.51 -7.27
CA VAL A 3 -44.96 -56.35 -8.64
C VAL A 3 -44.22 -55.20 -9.32
N ILE A 4 -43.62 -55.51 -10.48
CA ILE A 4 -43.58 -54.82 -11.78
C ILE A 4 -43.24 -53.31 -11.86
N PHE A 5 -42.23 -53.07 -12.71
CA PHE A 5 -41.80 -51.83 -13.39
C PHE A 5 -42.97 -51.02 -14.00
N VAL A 6 -43.08 -49.73 -13.69
CA VAL A 6 -43.85 -48.77 -14.50
C VAL A 6 -42.99 -47.51 -14.70
N CYS A 7 -42.46 -47.38 -15.91
CA CYS A 7 -42.13 -46.09 -16.53
C CYS A 7 -43.44 -45.32 -16.77
N THR A 8 -43.51 -44.04 -16.40
CA THR A 8 -43.73 -42.90 -17.30
C THR A 8 -44.06 -41.61 -16.54
N LEU A 9 -43.25 -40.58 -16.81
CA LEU A 9 -43.54 -39.15 -16.93
C LEU A 9 -44.61 -38.51 -16.00
N PHE A 10 -44.17 -37.52 -15.20
CA PHE A 10 -44.74 -36.18 -15.26
C PHE A 10 -43.64 -35.12 -15.04
N LEU A 11 -43.32 -34.41 -16.13
CA LEU A 11 -43.20 -32.96 -16.25
C LEU A 11 -42.47 -32.20 -15.11
N SER A 12 -41.23 -31.77 -15.38
CA SER A 12 -40.94 -30.42 -15.90
C SER A 12 -41.08 -29.29 -14.88
N LEU A 13 -40.06 -29.12 -14.05
CA LEU A 13 -39.62 -27.80 -13.60
C LEU A 13 -38.14 -27.68 -13.96
N LEU A 14 -37.90 -27.41 -15.24
CA LEU A 14 -36.68 -26.77 -15.71
C LEU A 14 -36.66 -25.36 -15.09
N PHE A 15 -36.22 -25.26 -13.84
CA PHE A 15 -35.56 -24.03 -13.42
C PHE A 15 -34.21 -24.03 -14.14
N SER A 16 -34.22 -23.44 -15.34
CA SER A 16 -33.03 -22.84 -15.92
C SER A 16 -32.61 -21.67 -15.03
N ALA A 17 -32.19 -21.96 -13.80
CA ALA A 17 -31.33 -21.05 -13.07
C ALA A 17 -30.04 -21.04 -13.89
N ALA A 18 -29.92 -20.06 -14.79
CA ALA A 18 -28.62 -19.68 -15.29
C ALA A 18 -27.77 -19.46 -14.03
N CYS A 19 -26.90 -20.43 -13.72
CA CYS A 19 -25.86 -20.24 -12.72
C CYS A 19 -25.00 -19.11 -13.25
N GLU A 20 -25.34 -17.86 -12.89
CA GLU A 20 -24.41 -16.75 -13.05
C GLU A 20 -23.12 -17.17 -12.35
N ARG A 21 -22.05 -17.31 -13.15
CA ARG A 21 -20.74 -17.67 -12.62
C ARG A 21 -20.38 -16.65 -11.55
N VAL A 22 -20.24 -17.13 -10.30
CA VAL A 22 -19.76 -16.30 -9.20
C VAL A 22 -18.33 -15.91 -9.52
N VAL A 23 -18.12 -14.61 -9.76
CA VAL A 23 -16.78 -14.05 -9.99
C VAL A 23 -16.05 -13.99 -8.65
N THR A 24 -14.85 -14.57 -8.58
CA THR A 24 -14.08 -14.62 -7.33
C THR A 24 -13.38 -13.29 -7.04
N PRO A 25 -12.97 -13.03 -5.78
CA PRO A 25 -12.16 -11.85 -5.45
C PRO A 25 -10.88 -11.76 -6.29
N ASP A 26 -10.20 -12.88 -6.53
CA ASP A 26 -8.99 -12.96 -7.37
C ASP A 26 -9.28 -12.61 -8.84
N GLU A 27 -10.44 -13.01 -9.36
CA GLU A 27 -10.85 -12.66 -10.72
C GLU A 27 -11.14 -11.17 -10.87
N TYR A 28 -11.74 -10.54 -9.86
CA TYR A 28 -11.88 -9.08 -9.80
C TYR A 28 -10.51 -8.40 -9.70
N PHE A 29 -9.60 -8.90 -8.86
CA PHE A 29 -8.26 -8.35 -8.76
C PHE A 29 -7.49 -8.48 -10.08
N ALA A 30 -7.58 -9.62 -10.76
CA ALA A 30 -6.97 -9.81 -12.09
C ALA A 30 -7.55 -8.86 -13.15
N ARG A 31 -8.84 -8.50 -13.06
CA ARG A 31 -9.44 -7.45 -13.92
C ARG A 31 -8.82 -6.09 -13.63
N ALA A 32 -8.68 -5.72 -12.35
CA ALA A 32 -8.01 -4.48 -11.93
C ALA A 32 -6.57 -4.42 -12.45
N GLN A 33 -5.80 -5.51 -12.33
CA GLN A 33 -4.43 -5.59 -12.86
C GLN A 33 -4.36 -5.33 -14.37
N ARG A 34 -5.29 -5.91 -15.17
CA ARG A 34 -5.34 -5.65 -16.61
C ARG A 34 -5.57 -4.18 -16.96
N VAL A 35 -6.37 -3.48 -16.15
CA VAL A 35 -6.58 -2.03 -16.31
C VAL A 35 -5.33 -1.26 -15.90
N ALA A 36 -4.67 -1.62 -14.80
CA ALA A 36 -3.41 -1.02 -14.39
C ALA A 36 -2.30 -1.20 -15.45
N ASP A 37 -2.22 -2.38 -16.07
CA ASP A 37 -1.28 -2.66 -17.17
C ASP A 37 -1.57 -1.80 -18.40
N LYS A 38 -2.85 -1.47 -18.64
CA LYS A 38 -3.23 -0.54 -19.71
C LYS A 38 -2.70 0.87 -19.41
N PHE A 39 -2.92 1.39 -18.20
CA PHE A 39 -2.37 2.68 -17.79
C PHE A 39 -0.85 2.72 -17.88
N LYS A 40 -0.16 1.64 -17.49
CA LYS A 40 1.29 1.55 -17.64
C LYS A 40 1.73 1.66 -19.10
N ARG A 41 1.10 0.94 -20.03
CA ARG A 41 1.42 1.02 -21.46
C ARG A 41 1.20 2.43 -22.01
N GLU A 42 0.09 3.06 -21.66
CA GLU A 42 -0.21 4.43 -22.09
C GLU A 42 0.77 5.45 -21.52
N ALA A 43 1.22 5.27 -20.27
CA ALA A 43 2.28 6.10 -19.67
C ALA A 43 3.62 5.90 -20.39
N ASP A 44 4.01 4.66 -20.70
CA ASP A 44 5.24 4.34 -21.43
C ASP A 44 5.24 4.92 -22.85
N GLU A 45 4.09 4.96 -23.53
CA GLU A 45 3.94 5.64 -24.82
C GLU A 45 4.16 7.15 -24.69
N ARG A 46 3.62 7.78 -23.65
CA ARG A 46 3.81 9.23 -23.41
C ARG A 46 5.25 9.59 -23.08
N LEU A 47 5.95 8.73 -22.37
CA LEU A 47 7.37 8.90 -22.10
C LEU A 47 8.21 8.90 -23.38
N LYS A 48 7.85 8.05 -24.35
CA LYS A 48 8.48 8.06 -25.68
C LYS A 48 8.21 9.36 -26.43
N LEU A 49 6.98 9.89 -26.34
CA LEU A 49 6.63 11.18 -26.95
C LEU A 49 7.41 12.33 -26.29
N GLU A 50 7.49 12.37 -24.96
CA GLU A 50 8.27 13.38 -24.23
C GLU A 50 9.75 13.33 -24.63
N ALA A 51 10.33 12.13 -24.71
CA ALA A 51 11.72 11.94 -25.13
C ALA A 51 11.97 12.38 -26.59
N ALA A 52 10.95 12.33 -27.44
CA ALA A 52 10.99 12.85 -28.81
C ALA A 52 10.78 14.37 -28.91
N GLY A 53 10.59 15.08 -27.78
CA GLY A 53 10.28 16.51 -27.76
C GLY A 53 8.83 16.84 -28.13
N GLU A 54 7.96 15.83 -28.19
CA GLU A 54 6.54 16.00 -28.46
C GLU A 54 5.76 16.30 -27.17
N SER A 55 4.58 16.91 -27.32
CA SER A 55 3.74 17.23 -26.17
C SER A 55 3.06 15.99 -25.62
N ALA A 56 3.64 15.42 -24.57
CA ALA A 56 3.13 14.21 -23.91
C ALA A 56 1.82 14.40 -23.10
N PHE A 57 1.35 15.65 -22.97
CA PHE A 57 0.14 16.03 -22.23
C PHE A 57 -1.06 16.37 -23.12
N LYS A 58 -0.99 16.13 -24.44
CA LYS A 58 -2.16 16.31 -25.31
C LYS A 58 -3.09 15.11 -25.19
N TYR A 59 -4.35 15.38 -24.84
CA TYR A 59 -5.43 14.40 -24.82
C TYR A 59 -6.60 14.90 -25.67
N SER A 60 -7.19 14.01 -26.47
CA SER A 60 -8.50 14.24 -27.06
C SER A 60 -9.59 14.07 -25.99
N PRO A 61 -10.76 14.71 -26.16
CA PRO A 61 -11.90 14.48 -25.26
C PRO A 61 -12.31 13.01 -25.15
N GLU A 62 -12.12 12.22 -26.20
CA GLU A 62 -12.39 10.78 -26.18
C GLU A 62 -11.37 10.02 -25.33
N GLN A 63 -10.08 10.35 -25.44
CA GLN A 63 -9.03 9.76 -24.61
C GLN A 63 -9.26 10.06 -23.13
N LEU A 64 -9.70 11.28 -22.79
CA LEU A 64 -10.04 11.63 -21.41
C LEU A 64 -11.21 10.78 -20.89
N ARG A 65 -12.31 10.67 -21.64
CA ARG A 65 -13.46 9.84 -21.24
C ARG A 65 -13.09 8.36 -21.10
N ASN A 66 -12.23 7.85 -21.97
CA ASN A 66 -11.76 6.47 -21.87
C ASN A 66 -10.92 6.25 -20.60
N ALA A 67 -10.00 7.17 -20.30
CA ALA A 67 -9.19 7.11 -19.08
C ALA A 67 -10.05 7.22 -17.79
N GLU A 68 -11.09 8.06 -17.81
CA GLU A 68 -12.09 8.15 -16.73
C GLU A 68 -12.80 6.81 -16.53
N GLY A 69 -13.32 6.21 -17.61
CA GLY A 69 -14.00 4.91 -17.55
C GLY A 69 -13.07 3.76 -17.12
N ASP A 70 -11.81 3.78 -17.54
CA ASP A 70 -10.81 2.83 -17.07
C ASP A 70 -10.55 3.00 -15.56
N LEU A 71 -10.44 4.24 -15.07
CA LEU A 71 -10.22 4.50 -13.65
C LEU A 71 -11.41 4.02 -12.81
N GLU A 72 -12.64 4.28 -13.27
CA GLU A 72 -13.85 3.76 -12.64
C GLU A 72 -13.86 2.23 -12.59
N ALA A 73 -13.49 1.58 -13.70
CA ALA A 73 -13.38 0.13 -13.76
C ALA A 73 -12.28 -0.42 -12.83
N LEU A 74 -11.12 0.24 -12.74
CA LEU A 74 -10.05 -0.12 -11.81
C LEU A 74 -10.57 -0.08 -10.36
N VAL A 75 -11.19 1.03 -9.96
CA VAL A 75 -11.71 1.23 -8.61
C VAL A 75 -12.83 0.23 -8.27
N ASP A 76 -13.79 0.00 -9.17
CA ASP A 76 -14.89 -0.96 -8.95
C ASP A 76 -14.36 -2.39 -8.78
N ASN A 77 -13.43 -2.83 -9.63
CA ASN A 77 -12.83 -4.17 -9.52
C ASN A 77 -12.03 -4.32 -8.22
N LEU A 78 -11.21 -3.33 -7.85
CA LEU A 78 -10.48 -3.36 -6.58
C LEU A 78 -11.42 -3.39 -5.37
N LYS A 79 -12.51 -2.63 -5.42
CA LYS A 79 -13.54 -2.64 -4.37
C LYS A 79 -14.19 -4.01 -4.23
N ARG A 80 -14.64 -4.62 -5.33
CA ARG A 80 -15.26 -5.97 -5.31
C ARG A 80 -14.29 -7.04 -4.80
N ALA A 81 -13.03 -6.97 -5.21
CA ALA A 81 -11.99 -7.87 -4.70
C ALA A 81 -11.71 -7.65 -3.20
N SER A 82 -11.61 -6.39 -2.76
CA SER A 82 -11.45 -6.02 -1.34
C SER A 82 -12.63 -6.50 -0.50
N ASP A 83 -13.87 -6.23 -0.93
CA ASP A 83 -15.10 -6.66 -0.25
C ASP A 83 -15.18 -8.20 -0.14
N GLY A 84 -14.62 -8.90 -1.14
CA GLY A 84 -14.43 -10.34 -1.15
C GLY A 84 -13.26 -10.88 -0.32
N GLY A 85 -12.49 -10.01 0.34
CA GLY A 85 -11.39 -10.37 1.24
C GLY A 85 -9.99 -10.37 0.64
N HIS A 86 -9.81 -9.96 -0.62
CA HIS A 86 -8.49 -9.94 -1.26
C HIS A 86 -7.59 -8.83 -0.68
N THR A 87 -6.50 -9.20 -0.02
CA THR A 87 -5.61 -8.27 0.70
C THR A 87 -4.87 -7.31 -0.23
N GLY A 88 -4.27 -7.83 -1.32
CA GLY A 88 -3.63 -6.97 -2.33
C GLY A 88 -4.58 -5.91 -2.88
N ALA A 89 -5.78 -6.29 -3.32
CA ALA A 89 -6.80 -5.34 -3.77
C ALA A 89 -7.18 -4.28 -2.72
N THR A 90 -7.29 -4.70 -1.45
CA THR A 90 -7.55 -3.78 -0.33
C THR A 90 -6.45 -2.74 -0.21
N TYR A 91 -5.18 -3.16 -0.31
CA TYR A 91 -4.02 -2.28 -0.27
C TYR A 91 -3.95 -1.31 -1.47
N PHE A 92 -4.14 -1.82 -2.69
CA PHE A 92 -4.15 -0.97 -3.89
C PHE A 92 -5.29 0.05 -3.86
N LEU A 93 -6.46 -0.32 -3.34
CA LEU A 93 -7.57 0.61 -3.17
C LEU A 93 -7.25 1.69 -2.14
N ALA A 94 -6.60 1.34 -1.02
CA ALA A 94 -6.13 2.30 -0.03
C ALA A 94 -5.17 3.32 -0.66
N ASN A 95 -4.16 2.85 -1.40
CA ASN A 95 -3.21 3.69 -2.13
C ASN A 95 -3.89 4.62 -3.15
N LEU A 96 -4.92 4.16 -3.88
CA LEU A 96 -5.63 5.03 -4.83
C LEU A 96 -6.41 6.15 -4.12
N GLN A 97 -6.91 5.89 -2.92
CA GLN A 97 -7.67 6.85 -2.10
C GLN A 97 -6.77 7.73 -1.22
N ASP A 98 -5.52 7.30 -1.01
CA ASP A 98 -4.46 8.04 -0.33
C ASP A 98 -3.97 9.20 -1.21
N ASN A 99 -4.64 10.34 -1.05
CA ASN A 99 -4.30 11.59 -1.71
C ASN A 99 -4.45 12.75 -0.70
N PRO A 100 -3.38 13.56 -0.52
CA PRO A 100 -3.34 14.64 0.47
C PRO A 100 -4.34 15.78 0.20
N MET A 101 -4.95 15.85 -1.00
CA MET A 101 -5.94 16.88 -1.36
C MET A 101 -7.38 16.48 -1.04
N PHE A 102 -7.63 15.28 -0.52
CA PHE A 102 -9.00 14.81 -0.25
C PHE A 102 -9.49 15.13 1.15
N SER A 103 -10.82 15.17 1.29
CA SER A 103 -11.52 15.46 2.54
C SER A 103 -11.19 14.47 3.66
N GLU A 104 -11.38 14.90 4.91
CA GLU A 104 -11.31 14.03 6.11
C GLU A 104 -12.10 12.72 5.98
N ARG A 105 -13.22 12.72 5.25
CA ARG A 105 -14.00 11.51 4.98
C ARG A 105 -13.20 10.49 4.17
N THR A 106 -12.61 10.92 3.06
CA THR A 106 -11.83 10.06 2.16
C THR A 106 -10.57 9.55 2.85
N ARG A 107 -9.91 10.40 3.67
CA ARG A 107 -8.79 9.96 4.51
C ARG A 107 -9.19 8.81 5.44
N LYS A 108 -10.33 8.91 6.12
CA LYS A 108 -10.84 7.85 7.00
C LYS A 108 -11.16 6.56 6.24
N GLU A 109 -11.70 6.67 5.03
CA GLU A 109 -11.95 5.51 4.16
C GLU A 109 -10.64 4.79 3.80
N ALA A 110 -9.61 5.53 3.37
CA ALA A 110 -8.29 4.97 3.09
C ALA A 110 -7.65 4.35 4.35
N CYS A 111 -7.75 5.00 5.51
CA CYS A 111 -7.27 4.45 6.77
C CYS A 111 -7.95 3.14 7.17
N GLY A 112 -9.26 3.04 6.94
CA GLY A 112 -9.99 1.78 7.16
C GLY A 112 -9.50 0.66 6.26
N LEU A 113 -9.14 0.97 5.01
CA LEU A 113 -8.59 -0.01 4.07
C LEU A 113 -7.16 -0.44 4.44
N TYR A 114 -6.28 0.50 4.81
CA TYR A 114 -4.94 0.16 5.31
C TYR A 114 -5.03 -0.71 6.56
N GLN A 115 -5.88 -0.34 7.53
CA GLN A 115 -6.08 -1.14 8.73
C GLN A 115 -6.60 -2.55 8.39
N LYS A 116 -7.57 -2.67 7.48
CA LYS A 116 -8.08 -3.97 7.04
C LYS A 116 -6.99 -4.85 6.41
N ALA A 117 -6.14 -4.29 5.54
CA ALA A 117 -5.04 -5.04 4.93
C ALA A 117 -3.94 -5.40 5.95
N MET A 118 -3.67 -4.52 6.90
CA MET A 118 -2.77 -4.76 8.04
C MET A 118 -3.29 -5.91 8.93
N ASP A 119 -4.57 -5.90 9.26
CA ASP A 119 -5.24 -6.96 10.05
C ASP A 119 -5.23 -8.31 9.32
N GLN A 120 -5.12 -8.30 7.98
CA GLN A 120 -4.93 -9.48 7.14
C GLN A 120 -3.46 -9.91 7.00
N GLY A 121 -2.53 -9.22 7.65
CA GLY A 121 -1.13 -9.61 7.74
C GLY A 121 -0.18 -8.93 6.75
N LEU A 122 -0.61 -7.89 6.02
CA LEU A 122 0.23 -7.20 5.05
C LEU A 122 1.06 -6.08 5.70
N LEU A 123 2.38 -6.21 5.72
CA LEU A 123 3.33 -5.22 6.26
C LEU A 123 3.28 -3.89 5.50
N ALA A 124 3.21 -3.94 4.17
CA ALA A 124 3.09 -2.73 3.35
C ALA A 124 1.90 -1.83 3.74
N ALA A 125 0.80 -2.42 4.21
CA ALA A 125 -0.35 -1.68 4.69
C ALA A 125 -0.10 -1.00 6.05
N ALA A 126 0.70 -1.62 6.92
CA ALA A 126 1.09 -1.01 8.20
C ALA A 126 2.00 0.22 7.98
N VAL A 127 2.91 0.16 7.01
CA VAL A 127 3.74 1.32 6.60
C VAL A 127 2.86 2.41 5.98
N GLY A 128 1.94 2.07 5.08
CA GLY A 128 0.98 3.04 4.53
C GLY A 128 0.09 3.69 5.59
N TYR A 129 -0.36 2.91 6.58
CA TYR A 129 -1.14 3.41 7.72
C TYR A 129 -0.39 4.47 8.52
N TYR A 130 0.91 4.30 8.75
CA TYR A 130 1.71 5.29 9.47
C TYR A 130 1.68 6.66 8.79
N HIS A 131 1.96 6.71 7.49
CA HIS A 131 2.06 7.98 6.77
C HIS A 131 0.72 8.75 6.73
N LEU A 132 -0.40 8.03 6.57
CA LEU A 132 -1.70 8.67 6.40
C LEU A 132 -2.53 8.81 7.70
N CYS A 133 -2.42 7.85 8.62
CA CYS A 133 -3.43 7.61 9.65
C CYS A 133 -2.90 7.79 11.07
N ASP A 134 -1.69 7.31 11.34
CA ASP A 134 -1.07 7.48 12.66
C ASP A 134 -0.49 8.88 12.84
N LYS A 135 -1.33 9.80 13.30
CA LYS A 135 -0.96 11.20 13.54
C LYS A 135 -0.44 11.47 14.96
N ALA A 136 0.00 10.44 15.69
CA ALA A 136 0.52 10.60 17.04
C ALA A 136 1.80 11.44 17.07
N TYR A 137 2.74 11.14 16.17
CA TYR A 137 3.99 11.90 16.04
C TYR A 137 3.75 13.39 15.75
N GLU A 138 2.86 13.71 14.79
CA GLU A 138 2.49 15.09 14.45
C GLU A 138 1.86 15.86 15.62
N ARG A 139 1.23 15.14 16.55
CA ARG A 139 0.57 15.70 17.75
C ARG A 139 1.45 15.65 18.99
N PHE A 140 2.67 15.12 18.90
CA PHE A 140 3.56 14.84 20.04
C PHE A 140 2.88 13.98 21.12
N ASP A 141 1.98 13.08 20.74
CA ASP A 141 1.21 12.20 21.62
C ASP A 141 1.61 10.73 21.42
N LEU A 142 2.87 10.41 21.69
CA LEU A 142 3.43 9.07 21.47
C LEU A 142 2.95 8.03 22.50
N HIS A 143 2.19 8.43 23.51
CA HIS A 143 1.53 7.53 24.46
C HIS A 143 0.05 7.29 24.10
N ASN A 144 -0.39 7.80 22.95
CA ASN A 144 -1.73 7.56 22.44
C ASN A 144 -2.03 6.05 22.33
N ALA A 145 -3.17 5.62 22.85
CA ALA A 145 -3.52 4.19 22.88
C ALA A 145 -3.61 3.56 21.48
N ASP A 146 -4.09 4.30 20.48
CA ASP A 146 -4.20 3.80 19.10
C ASP A 146 -2.81 3.69 18.45
N HIS A 147 -1.91 4.64 18.75
CA HIS A 147 -0.51 4.59 18.31
C HIS A 147 0.23 3.40 18.92
N LEU A 148 0.12 3.20 20.24
CA LEU A 148 0.76 2.07 20.91
C LEU A 148 0.24 0.72 20.38
N LYS A 149 -1.06 0.64 20.08
CA LYS A 149 -1.65 -0.53 19.42
C LYS A 149 -1.11 -0.72 18.01
N TYR A 150 -0.95 0.35 17.25
CA TYR A 150 -0.33 0.31 15.92
C TYR A 150 1.11 -0.21 15.98
N LEU A 151 1.95 0.33 16.88
CA LEU A 151 3.33 -0.14 17.05
C LEU A 151 3.37 -1.63 17.40
N GLN A 152 2.49 -2.09 18.29
CA GLN A 152 2.39 -3.51 18.63
C GLN A 152 2.04 -4.38 17.40
N SER A 153 1.09 -3.94 16.56
CA SER A 153 0.77 -4.64 15.32
C SER A 153 1.95 -4.66 14.35
N LEU A 154 2.67 -3.55 14.23
CA LEU A 154 3.84 -3.44 13.37
C LEU A 154 4.96 -4.39 13.81
N GLU A 155 5.25 -4.43 15.11
CA GLU A 155 6.21 -5.39 15.70
C GLU A 155 5.81 -6.84 15.43
N GLN A 156 4.52 -7.18 15.55
CA GLN A 156 4.02 -8.54 15.26
C GLN A 156 4.19 -8.93 13.78
N LEU A 157 3.98 -7.99 12.86
CA LEU A 157 4.17 -8.23 11.42
C LEU A 157 5.64 -8.47 11.08
N LEU A 158 6.58 -7.84 11.80
CA LEU A 158 8.02 -8.02 11.58
C LEU A 158 8.56 -9.38 12.05
N GLN A 159 7.89 -10.06 12.99
CA GLN A 159 8.38 -11.31 13.60
C GLN A 159 8.54 -12.50 12.63
N LYS A 160 7.89 -12.45 11.47
CA LYS A 160 7.89 -13.53 10.47
C LYS A 160 7.87 -12.93 9.06
N PRO A 161 8.25 -13.70 8.02
CA PRO A 161 7.99 -13.34 6.62
C PRO A 161 6.54 -12.89 6.42
N ASP A 162 6.32 -11.90 5.56
CA ASP A 162 4.98 -11.38 5.28
C ASP A 162 4.10 -12.52 4.73
N ALA A 163 2.87 -12.62 5.23
CA ALA A 163 1.93 -13.65 4.78
C ALA A 163 1.58 -13.51 3.29
N HIS A 164 1.81 -12.33 2.73
CA HIS A 164 1.59 -11.95 1.33
C HIS A 164 2.92 -11.67 0.61
N GLY A 165 4.02 -12.36 0.99
CA GLY A 165 5.34 -12.23 0.36
C GLY A 165 5.31 -12.28 -1.18
N ASP A 166 4.47 -13.12 -1.77
CA ASP A 166 4.32 -13.26 -3.22
C ASP A 166 3.68 -12.03 -3.91
N ALA A 167 3.10 -11.11 -3.14
CA ALA A 167 2.53 -9.87 -3.67
C ALA A 167 3.58 -8.78 -3.88
N TYR A 168 4.77 -8.90 -3.30
CA TYR A 168 5.86 -7.94 -3.45
C TYR A 168 6.56 -8.07 -4.82
N PRO A 169 7.13 -6.98 -5.36
CA PRO A 169 7.17 -5.64 -4.76
C PRO A 169 5.84 -4.88 -4.87
N LEU A 170 5.59 -4.01 -3.90
CA LEU A 170 4.35 -3.22 -3.80
C LEU A 170 4.65 -1.72 -3.86
N PRO A 171 3.73 -0.90 -4.42
CA PRO A 171 3.92 0.54 -4.47
C PRO A 171 3.61 1.18 -3.12
N ALA A 172 4.56 1.95 -2.61
CA ALA A 172 4.38 2.87 -1.50
C ALA A 172 3.98 4.26 -2.01
N LYS A 173 3.37 5.06 -1.15
CA LYS A 173 3.11 6.49 -1.40
C LYS A 173 4.22 7.39 -0.91
N HIS A 174 4.82 6.98 0.20
CA HIS A 174 5.88 7.65 0.91
C HIS A 174 6.90 6.62 1.33
N SER A 175 8.15 7.06 1.45
CA SER A 175 9.26 6.26 1.91
C SER A 175 10.19 7.19 2.67
N VAL A 176 10.47 6.90 3.94
CA VAL A 176 11.48 7.67 4.69
C VAL A 176 12.89 7.13 4.45
N CYS A 177 13.02 5.89 3.95
CA CYS A 177 14.29 5.19 3.81
C CYS A 177 14.88 5.23 2.39
N PHE A 178 14.06 5.27 1.35
CA PHE A 178 14.50 4.97 -0.02
C PHE A 178 14.26 6.10 -1.02
N VAL A 179 13.53 7.15 -0.63
CA VAL A 179 13.30 8.33 -1.48
C VAL A 179 13.63 9.60 -0.71
N ASP A 180 14.62 10.34 -1.19
CA ASP A 180 14.86 11.71 -0.75
C ASP A 180 13.88 12.65 -1.46
N GLU A 181 12.81 13.04 -0.77
CA GLU A 181 11.81 13.97 -1.32
C GLU A 181 12.40 15.37 -1.59
N ALA A 182 13.49 15.75 -0.90
CA ALA A 182 14.17 17.03 -1.09
C ALA A 182 15.19 17.00 -2.23
N ALA A 183 15.53 15.80 -2.74
CA ALA A 183 16.44 15.68 -3.88
C ALA A 183 15.86 16.40 -5.11
N PRO A 184 16.69 17.17 -5.84
CA PRO A 184 16.28 17.75 -7.11
C PRO A 184 15.75 16.66 -8.05
N LEU A 185 14.69 16.98 -8.78
CA LEU A 185 14.27 16.13 -9.88
C LEU A 185 15.43 15.99 -10.88
N PRO A 186 15.67 14.78 -11.43
CA PRO A 186 16.64 14.62 -12.50
C PRO A 186 16.37 15.61 -13.63
N GLU A 187 17.42 16.07 -14.34
CA GLU A 187 17.31 16.85 -15.58
C GLU A 187 16.77 15.99 -16.73
N GLN A 188 15.56 15.48 -16.55
CA GLN A 188 14.80 14.65 -17.47
C GLN A 188 13.46 15.36 -17.75
N GLY A 189 12.73 14.91 -18.76
CA GLY A 189 11.36 15.37 -18.98
C GLY A 189 10.48 15.19 -17.74
N VAL A 190 9.39 15.96 -17.64
CA VAL A 190 8.52 15.97 -16.45
C VAL A 190 7.92 14.60 -16.20
N LEU A 191 7.44 13.90 -17.24
CA LEU A 191 6.90 12.55 -17.09
C LEU A 191 7.98 11.54 -16.73
N ALA A 192 9.16 11.64 -17.32
CA ALA A 192 10.29 10.76 -16.98
C ALA A 192 10.69 10.90 -15.50
N ALA A 193 10.75 12.14 -15.01
CA ALA A 193 11.00 12.44 -13.62
C ALA A 193 9.90 11.88 -12.69
N MET A 194 8.62 12.00 -13.07
CA MET A 194 7.50 11.41 -12.33
C MET A 194 7.56 9.88 -12.32
N GLN A 195 7.88 9.24 -13.45
CA GLN A 195 8.01 7.78 -13.53
C GLN A 195 9.17 7.29 -12.67
N ALA A 196 10.33 7.97 -12.71
CA ALA A 196 11.48 7.59 -11.90
C ALA A 196 11.14 7.60 -10.40
N ARG A 197 10.40 8.61 -9.92
CA ARG A 197 9.89 8.66 -8.54
C ARG A 197 8.90 7.53 -8.24
N ALA A 198 7.95 7.27 -9.14
CA ALA A 198 6.97 6.19 -8.95
C ALA A 198 7.65 4.80 -8.89
N VAL A 199 8.67 4.57 -9.73
CA VAL A 199 9.45 3.33 -9.74
C VAL A 199 10.30 3.20 -8.47
N ALA A 200 10.88 4.28 -7.97
CA ALA A 200 11.63 4.28 -6.71
C ALA A 200 10.77 3.92 -5.49
N LEU A 201 9.45 4.14 -5.57
CA LEU A 201 8.48 3.78 -4.54
C LEU A 201 7.88 2.38 -4.72
N VAL A 202 8.32 1.59 -5.69
CA VAL A 202 7.97 0.16 -5.77
C VAL A 202 8.96 -0.61 -4.92
N LEU A 203 8.55 -0.90 -3.68
CA LEU A 203 9.43 -1.44 -2.65
C LEU A 203 9.28 -2.96 -2.52
N THR A 204 10.41 -3.63 -2.32
CA THR A 204 10.48 -5.05 -1.95
C THR A 204 10.03 -5.28 -0.49
N GLU A 205 9.78 -6.53 -0.10
CA GLU A 205 9.44 -6.85 1.29
C GLU A 205 10.53 -6.36 2.27
N ASP A 206 11.81 -6.61 1.97
CA ASP A 206 12.94 -6.16 2.79
C ASP A 206 12.97 -4.63 2.96
N GLN A 207 12.61 -3.89 1.91
CA GLN A 207 12.51 -2.43 1.99
C GLN A 207 11.32 -2.01 2.87
N TYR A 208 10.16 -2.66 2.78
CA TYR A 208 9.07 -2.38 3.72
C TYR A 208 9.42 -2.76 5.17
N ARG A 209 10.23 -3.81 5.37
CA ARG A 209 10.78 -4.15 6.70
C ARG A 209 11.72 -3.05 7.19
N ALA A 210 12.53 -2.46 6.32
CA ALA A 210 13.38 -1.33 6.67
C ALA A 210 12.55 -0.11 7.10
N GLU A 211 11.51 0.24 6.33
CA GLU A 211 10.56 1.32 6.66
C GLU A 211 9.90 1.08 8.03
N ALA A 212 9.38 -0.12 8.27
CA ALA A 212 8.72 -0.49 9.51
C ALA A 212 9.66 -0.40 10.73
N ASN A 213 10.89 -0.91 10.61
CA ASN A 213 11.90 -0.78 11.65
C ASN A 213 12.26 0.69 11.89
N TYR A 214 12.38 1.50 10.84
CA TYR A 214 12.66 2.92 10.98
C TYR A 214 11.52 3.67 11.68
N ILE A 215 10.26 3.35 11.36
CA ILE A 215 9.07 3.89 12.04
C ILE A 215 9.10 3.55 13.54
N LEU A 216 9.39 2.29 13.90
CA LEU A 216 9.52 1.87 15.31
C LEU A 216 10.64 2.61 16.02
N ALA A 217 11.81 2.75 15.38
CA ALA A 217 12.93 3.50 15.93
C ALA A 217 12.56 4.98 16.19
N LEU A 218 11.83 5.60 15.26
CA LEU A 218 11.48 7.02 15.32
C LEU A 218 10.38 7.32 16.36
N THR A 219 9.37 6.45 16.48
CA THR A 219 8.12 6.81 17.15
C THR A 219 7.86 6.06 18.45
N ARG A 220 8.59 4.99 18.73
CA ARG A 220 8.57 4.38 20.06
C ARG A 220 9.26 5.29 21.06
N VAL A 221 8.67 5.45 22.25
CA VAL A 221 9.35 6.05 23.42
C VAL A 221 9.21 5.13 24.63
N ASN A 222 10.15 5.26 25.57
CA ASN A 222 10.02 4.63 26.88
C ASN A 222 9.07 5.44 27.79
N LYS A 223 8.90 4.97 29.03
CA LYS A 223 8.05 5.60 30.06
C LYS A 223 8.41 7.05 30.44
N ASP A 224 9.61 7.49 30.06
CA ASP A 224 10.16 8.82 30.38
C ASP A 224 10.16 9.71 29.11
N ASP A 225 9.37 9.36 28.09
CA ASP A 225 9.26 10.04 26.79
C ASP A 225 10.60 10.16 26.03
N ARG A 226 11.48 9.16 26.18
CA ARG A 226 12.81 9.15 25.55
C ARG A 226 13.06 7.90 24.71
N PRO A 227 13.87 8.00 23.64
CA PRO A 227 14.41 6.82 22.99
C PRO A 227 15.37 6.09 23.94
N ASP A 228 15.46 4.77 23.79
CA ASP A 228 16.37 3.90 24.53
C ASP A 228 17.10 2.93 23.59
N SER A 229 17.80 1.93 24.14
CA SER A 229 18.52 0.94 23.34
C SER A 229 17.64 0.13 22.39
N VAL A 230 16.34 0.01 22.65
CA VAL A 230 15.41 -0.70 21.75
C VAL A 230 15.21 0.09 20.47
N ASN A 231 15.08 1.42 20.56
CA ASN A 231 15.03 2.28 19.37
C ASN A 231 16.28 2.11 18.49
N ILE A 232 17.45 1.99 19.12
CA ILE A 232 18.72 1.80 18.39
C ILE A 232 18.75 0.45 17.69
N ALA A 233 18.23 -0.61 18.30
CA ALA A 233 18.17 -1.93 17.67
C ALA A 233 17.27 -1.93 16.42
N TYR A 234 16.11 -1.26 16.47
CA TYR A 234 15.27 -1.09 15.28
C TYR A 234 15.97 -0.28 14.20
N LEU A 235 16.70 0.75 14.58
CA LEU A 235 17.44 1.54 13.62
C LEU A 235 18.58 0.75 12.95
N ASP A 236 19.32 -0.05 13.72
CA ASP A 236 20.35 -0.95 13.21
C ASP A 236 19.77 -1.93 12.18
N GLU A 237 18.57 -2.49 12.44
CA GLU A 237 17.88 -3.39 11.51
C GLU A 237 17.44 -2.65 10.23
N ALA A 238 16.90 -1.44 10.35
CA ALA A 238 16.54 -0.63 9.18
C ALA A 238 17.77 -0.33 8.29
N GLU A 239 18.90 0.04 8.89
CA GLU A 239 20.15 0.30 8.18
C GLU A 239 20.72 -0.96 7.52
N ALA A 240 20.64 -2.12 8.20
CA ALA A 240 21.06 -3.40 7.65
C ALA A 240 20.26 -3.80 6.40
N LEU A 241 19.00 -3.36 6.31
CA LEU A 241 18.11 -3.53 5.15
C LEU A 241 18.24 -2.41 4.11
N GLY A 242 19.22 -1.51 4.28
CA GLY A 242 19.56 -0.46 3.30
C GLY A 242 18.77 0.84 3.44
N CYS A 243 18.12 1.08 4.57
CA CYS A 243 17.48 2.37 4.85
C CYS A 243 18.51 3.51 4.88
N ASN A 244 18.24 4.59 4.16
CA ASN A 244 19.05 5.81 4.21
C ASN A 244 18.44 6.80 5.20
N ASP A 245 19.25 7.33 6.11
CA ASP A 245 18.84 8.40 7.03
C ASP A 245 19.00 9.78 6.38
N PHE A 246 18.05 10.17 5.53
CA PHE A 246 18.05 11.48 4.87
C PHE A 246 17.89 12.65 5.85
N HIS A 247 17.41 12.40 7.07
CA HIS A 247 17.08 13.43 8.06
C HIS A 247 18.10 13.56 9.19
N GLY A 248 19.14 12.73 9.22
CA GLY A 248 20.15 12.72 10.29
C GLY A 248 19.61 12.27 11.66
N LEU A 249 18.46 11.57 11.68
CA LEU A 249 17.80 11.10 12.90
C LEU A 249 18.64 10.05 13.63
N ASN A 250 19.46 9.30 12.91
CA ASN A 250 20.28 8.24 13.47
C ASN A 250 21.32 8.78 14.46
N ALA A 251 22.13 9.74 14.00
CA ALA A 251 23.14 10.37 14.85
C ALA A 251 22.50 11.06 16.07
N MET A 252 21.35 11.71 15.87
CA MET A 252 20.60 12.38 16.93
C MET A 252 20.13 11.38 18.00
N MET A 253 19.51 10.28 17.58
CA MET A 253 18.95 9.27 18.49
C MET A 253 20.04 8.52 19.26
N ARG A 254 21.11 8.07 18.58
CA ARG A 254 22.26 7.42 19.24
C ARG A 254 22.90 8.33 20.29
N ASN A 255 22.99 9.62 20.02
CA ASN A 255 23.51 10.58 21.00
C ASN A 255 22.56 10.76 22.19
N ALA A 256 21.25 10.86 21.95
CA ALA A 256 20.25 10.99 23.00
C ALA A 256 20.29 9.80 23.98
N VAL A 257 20.35 8.58 23.46
CA VAL A 257 20.46 7.35 24.27
C VAL A 257 21.77 7.32 25.07
N LYS A 258 22.90 7.70 24.44
CA LYS A 258 24.20 7.76 25.11
C LYS A 258 24.25 8.78 26.25
N VAL A 259 23.57 9.92 26.10
CA VAL A 259 23.49 10.95 27.15
C VAL A 259 22.61 10.47 28.30
N ALA A 260 21.47 9.84 28.00
CA ALA A 260 20.57 9.30 29.02
C ALA A 260 21.23 8.19 29.87
N ALA A 261 22.07 7.35 29.27
CA ALA A 261 22.79 6.29 29.99
C ALA A 261 23.88 6.79 30.97
N LYS A 262 24.21 8.08 30.93
CA LYS A 262 25.20 8.72 31.83
C LYS A 262 24.56 9.49 32.99
N GLN A 263 23.24 9.62 32.99
CA GLN A 263 22.45 10.29 34.03
C GLN A 263 21.94 9.26 35.03
#